data_AF-A0AB34K4X1-F1
#
_entry.id   AF-A0AB34K4X1-F1
#
_cell.length_a   1.000
_cell.length_b   1.000
_cell.length_c   1.000
_cell.angle_alpha   90.00
_cell.angle_beta   90.00
_cell.angle_gamma   90.00
#
_symmetry.space_group_name_H-M   'P 1'
#
loop_
_entity.id
_entity.type
_entity.pdbx_description
1 polymer ?
#
loop_
_entity_poly.entity_id
_entity_poly.type
_entity_poly.pdbx_seq_one_letter_code
_entity_poly.pdbx_strand_id
1 'polypeptide(L)'
;MLEAVGGEEQQGCQVLSIWNCHWLLDHSYLSFGRGLVWAAANIPLLILNVLTWLFGVPLSILLAIHTFHALTSSTTHEFVKLEKLEYLNGFYQFSFPFSEGLWGNLRHFCCPSGLKLWKRAPPESDWPETFWRNRYYQCCG
;
A
#
# COMPACT_ATOMS: atom_id res chain seq x y z
N MET A 1 12.19 19.20 -18.90
CA MET A 1 11.46 17.93 -18.64
C MET A 1 11.90 17.44 -17.25
N LEU A 2 11.52 18.16 -16.20
CA LEU A 2 11.89 17.89 -14.80
C LEU A 2 10.74 18.36 -13.90
N GLU A 3 9.57 17.73 -14.02
CA GLU A 3 8.45 17.90 -13.08
C GLU A 3 7.69 16.58 -13.02
N ALA A 4 8.18 15.61 -12.24
CA ALA A 4 7.41 14.40 -11.91
C ALA A 4 7.92 13.63 -10.66
N VAL A 5 8.92 14.15 -9.93
CA VAL A 5 9.54 13.44 -8.77
C VAL A 5 9.20 14.14 -7.44
N GLY A 6 8.10 14.90 -7.39
CA GLY A 6 7.68 15.62 -6.17
C GLY A 6 6.54 14.96 -5.39
N GLY A 7 5.82 14.01 -6.00
CA GLY A 7 4.58 13.48 -5.41
C GLY A 7 4.77 12.43 -4.32
N GLU A 8 5.79 11.58 -4.46
CA GLU A 8 6.02 10.44 -3.55
C GLU A 8 6.75 10.86 -2.26
N GLU A 9 7.67 11.83 -2.34
CA GLU A 9 8.36 12.40 -1.17
C GLU A 9 7.40 13.20 -0.27
N GLN A 10 6.42 13.89 -0.89
CA GLN A 10 5.43 14.68 -0.17
C GLN A 10 4.49 13.81 0.68
N GLN A 11 4.11 12.62 0.18
CA GLN A 11 3.20 11.69 0.87
C GLN A 11 3.88 11.02 2.07
N GLY A 12 5.16 10.62 1.94
CA GLY A 12 5.95 10.08 3.06
C GLY A 12 6.15 11.10 4.18
N CYS A 13 6.42 12.36 3.83
CA CYS A 13 6.55 13.45 4.80
C CYS A 13 5.24 13.75 5.55
N GLN A 14 4.09 13.61 4.88
CA GLN A 14 2.78 13.80 5.51
C GLN A 14 2.48 12.73 6.57
N VAL A 15 2.72 11.45 6.28
CA VAL A 15 2.46 10.36 7.24
C VAL A 15 3.36 10.48 8.48
N LEU A 16 4.64 10.81 8.28
CA LEU A 16 5.56 11.06 9.38
C LEU A 16 5.14 12.27 10.21
N SER A 17 4.72 13.38 9.57
CA SER A 17 4.24 14.57 10.29
C SER A 17 2.99 14.28 11.12
N ILE A 18 2.07 13.45 10.62
CA ILE A 18 0.84 13.05 11.33
C ILE A 18 1.18 12.26 12.59
N TRP A 19 2.07 11.26 12.48
CA TRP A 19 2.44 10.41 13.61
C TRP A 19 3.25 11.16 14.68
N ASN A 20 4.11 12.10 14.26
CA ASN A 20 4.85 12.96 15.17
C ASN A 20 3.95 13.97 15.91
N CYS A 21 2.86 14.42 15.27
CA CYS A 21 1.90 15.35 15.88
C CYS A 21 1.17 14.73 17.08
N HIS A 22 0.75 13.45 16.96
CA HIS A 22 0.17 12.70 18.08
C HIS A 22 1.15 12.56 19.26
N TRP A 23 2.40 12.20 18.94
CA TRP A 23 3.45 12.05 19.96
C TRP A 23 3.72 13.34 20.73
N LEU A 24 3.71 14.50 20.05
CA LEU A 24 3.87 15.82 20.66
C LEU A 24 2.68 16.20 21.55
N LEU A 25 1.44 15.86 21.15
CA LEU A 25 0.25 16.08 21.97
C LEU A 25 0.31 15.24 23.25
N ASP A 26 0.73 13.97 23.17
CA ASP A 26 0.91 13.10 24.33
C ASP A 26 2.03 13.55 25.28
N HIS A 27 3.04 14.27 24.80
CA HIS A 27 4.09 14.82 25.66
C HIS A 27 3.74 16.20 26.24
N SER A 28 2.63 16.81 25.82
CA SER A 28 2.23 18.14 26.27
C SER A 28 1.45 18.17 27.59
N TYR A 29 1.17 17.00 28.20
CA TYR A 29 0.35 16.91 29.42
C TYR A 29 1.00 17.57 30.65
N LEU A 30 0.41 18.69 31.09
CA LEU A 30 0.57 19.25 32.43
C LEU A 30 -0.55 18.74 33.36
N SER A 31 -0.16 18.21 34.53
CA SER A 31 -0.96 17.73 35.68
C SER A 31 -2.51 17.75 35.56
N PHE A 32 -3.12 16.58 35.80
CA PHE A 32 -4.55 16.24 35.78
C PHE A 32 -5.56 17.28 36.31
N GLY A 33 -5.18 18.15 37.27
CA GLY A 33 -6.06 19.16 37.86
C GLY A 33 -6.41 20.37 36.98
N ARG A 34 -5.74 20.60 35.84
CA ARG A 34 -5.98 21.74 34.92
C ARG A 34 -6.42 21.34 33.50
N GLY A 35 -6.84 20.09 33.32
CA GLY A 35 -7.15 19.52 32.01
C GLY A 35 -8.24 20.28 31.23
N LEU A 36 -9.30 20.75 31.89
CA LEU A 36 -10.41 21.45 31.22
C LEU A 36 -10.01 22.84 30.69
N VAL A 37 -9.23 23.61 31.46
CA VAL A 37 -8.75 24.94 31.03
C VAL A 37 -7.75 24.81 29.89
N TRP A 38 -6.86 23.81 29.98
CA TRP A 38 -5.93 23.49 28.91
C TRP A 38 -6.67 23.02 27.64
N ALA A 39 -7.67 22.15 27.78
CA ALA A 39 -8.46 21.66 26.66
C ALA A 39 -9.20 22.80 25.98
N ALA A 40 -9.82 23.72 26.74
CA ALA A 40 -10.49 24.89 26.20
C ALA A 40 -9.55 25.83 25.44
N ALA A 41 -8.31 26.00 25.93
CA ALA A 41 -7.29 26.81 25.26
C ALA A 41 -6.74 26.14 23.98
N ASN A 42 -6.76 24.80 23.90
CA ASN A 42 -6.16 24.01 22.82
C ASN A 42 -7.19 23.32 21.91
N ILE A 43 -8.49 23.70 22.00
CA ILE A 43 -9.57 23.22 21.13
C ILE A 43 -9.15 23.15 19.65
N PRO A 44 -8.55 24.19 19.02
CA PRO A 44 -8.18 24.11 17.60
C PRO A 44 -7.16 23.00 17.29
N LEU A 45 -6.20 22.74 18.20
CA LEU A 45 -5.23 21.66 18.04
C LEU A 45 -5.88 20.28 18.20
N LEU A 46 -6.82 20.15 19.15
CA LEU A 46 -7.57 18.90 19.34
C LEU A 46 -8.46 18.59 18.14
N ILE A 47 -9.12 19.60 17.55
CA ILE A 47 -9.92 19.43 16.32
C ILE A 47 -9.02 18.99 15.16
N LEU A 48 -7.87 19.65 14.97
CA LEU A 48 -6.91 19.26 13.93
C LEU A 48 -6.41 17.82 14.13
N ASN A 49 -6.16 17.41 15.37
CA ASN A 49 -5.80 16.02 15.67
C ASN A 49 -6.90 15.05 15.26
N VAL A 50 -8.16 15.29 15.66
CA VAL A 50 -9.29 14.41 15.29
C VAL A 50 -9.47 14.33 13.77
N LEU A 51 -9.39 15.47 13.06
CA LEU A 51 -9.46 15.48 11.60
C LEU A 51 -8.29 14.72 10.97
N THR A 52 -7.10 14.86 11.54
CA THR A 52 -5.90 14.13 11.10
C THR A 52 -6.09 12.62 11.24
N TRP A 53 -6.70 12.14 12.32
CA TRP A 53 -7.03 10.72 12.47
C TRP A 53 -8.11 10.27 11.47
N LEU A 54 -9.17 11.07 11.32
CA LEU A 54 -10.29 10.76 10.45
C LEU A 54 -9.89 10.61 8.98
N PHE A 55 -8.99 11.46 8.49
CA PHE A 55 -8.53 11.43 7.10
C PHE A 55 -7.21 10.69 6.92
N GLY A 56 -6.28 10.80 7.87
CA GLY A 56 -4.95 10.22 7.78
C GLY A 56 -4.97 8.68 7.81
N VAL A 57 -5.82 8.06 8.62
CA VAL A 57 -5.96 6.60 8.68
C VAL A 57 -6.47 6.00 7.35
N PRO A 58 -7.59 6.45 6.76
CA PRO A 58 -8.03 5.89 5.49
C PRO A 58 -7.06 6.21 4.34
N LEU A 59 -6.41 7.38 4.35
CA LEU A 59 -5.38 7.71 3.36
C LEU A 59 -4.15 6.82 3.48
N SER A 60 -3.70 6.48 4.68
CA SER A 60 -2.55 5.60 4.88
C SER A 60 -2.85 4.16 4.46
N ILE A 61 -4.06 3.66 4.74
CA ILE A 61 -4.52 2.35 4.26
C ILE A 61 -4.58 2.36 2.73
N LEU A 62 -5.13 3.41 2.13
CA LEU A 62 -5.21 3.55 0.68
C LEU A 62 -3.81 3.55 0.05
N LEU A 63 -2.88 4.31 0.63
CA LEU A 63 -1.49 4.34 0.19
C LEU A 63 -0.85 2.94 0.27
N ALA A 64 -1.02 2.24 1.39
CA ALA A 64 -0.49 0.89 1.58
C ALA A 64 -1.03 -0.09 0.53
N ILE A 65 -2.31 0.00 0.19
CA ILE A 65 -2.91 -0.81 -0.89
C ILE A 65 -2.25 -0.45 -2.22
N HIS A 66 -2.15 0.82 -2.58
CA HIS A 66 -1.50 1.20 -3.85
C HIS A 66 -0.03 0.80 -3.93
N THR A 67 0.72 0.91 -2.83
CA THR A 67 2.10 0.42 -2.75
C THR A 67 2.15 -1.09 -2.94
N PHE A 68 1.26 -1.85 -2.27
CA PHE A 68 1.18 -3.30 -2.46
C PHE A 68 0.89 -3.68 -3.93
N HIS A 69 -0.04 -2.99 -4.56
CA HIS A 69 -0.37 -3.18 -5.97
C HIS A 69 0.82 -2.85 -6.90
N ALA A 70 1.54 -1.76 -6.64
CA ALA A 70 2.76 -1.41 -7.37
C ALA A 70 3.87 -2.44 -7.18
N LEU A 71 4.03 -3.00 -5.98
CA LEU A 71 5.06 -4.01 -5.68
C LEU A 71 4.75 -5.38 -6.27
N THR A 72 3.49 -5.70 -6.54
CA THR A 72 3.06 -7.01 -7.04
C THR A 72 2.75 -7.00 -8.54
N SER A 73 2.84 -5.83 -9.21
CA SER A 73 2.40 -5.64 -10.60
C SER A 73 1.00 -6.20 -10.85
N SER A 74 0.13 -6.10 -9.84
CA SER A 74 -1.25 -6.60 -9.88
C SER A 74 -2.21 -5.44 -9.80
N THR A 75 -3.28 -5.48 -10.60
CA THR A 75 -4.35 -4.48 -10.51
C THR A 75 -5.46 -4.94 -9.56
N THR A 76 -6.16 -3.99 -8.93
CA THR A 76 -7.34 -4.29 -8.10
C THR A 76 -8.41 -5.07 -8.86
N HIS A 77 -8.50 -4.85 -10.18
CA HIS A 77 -9.41 -5.58 -11.04
C HIS A 77 -9.05 -7.08 -11.15
N GLU A 78 -7.75 -7.38 -11.28
CA GLU A 78 -7.26 -8.76 -11.34
C GLU A 78 -7.44 -9.48 -10.00
N PHE A 79 -7.21 -8.78 -8.89
CA PHE A 79 -7.40 -9.32 -7.56
C PHE A 79 -8.86 -9.66 -7.24
N VAL A 80 -9.79 -8.76 -7.59
CA VAL A 80 -11.22 -8.92 -7.26
C VAL A 80 -11.96 -9.84 -8.24
N LYS A 81 -11.52 -9.94 -9.50
CA LYS A 81 -12.25 -10.68 -10.55
C LYS A 81 -11.44 -11.80 -11.20
N LEU A 82 -10.50 -12.40 -10.47
CA LEU A 82 -9.63 -13.47 -10.97
C LEU A 82 -10.43 -14.56 -11.73
N GLU A 83 -11.53 -15.03 -11.16
CA GLU A 83 -12.37 -16.11 -11.71
C GLU A 83 -13.12 -15.72 -13.00
N LYS A 84 -13.32 -14.42 -13.25
CA LYS A 84 -14.07 -13.93 -14.42
C LYS A 84 -13.16 -13.64 -15.61
N LEU A 85 -11.84 -13.52 -15.40
CA LEU A 85 -10.88 -13.14 -16.41
C LEU A 85 -10.33 -14.39 -17.10
N GLU A 86 -10.70 -14.61 -18.37
CA GLU A 86 -10.31 -15.80 -19.14
C GLU A 86 -8.78 -15.98 -19.25
N TYR A 87 -8.02 -14.88 -19.28
CA TYR A 87 -6.55 -14.93 -19.31
C TYR A 87 -5.91 -15.27 -17.96
N LEU A 88 -6.66 -15.16 -16.86
CA LEU A 88 -6.25 -15.56 -15.51
C LEU A 88 -6.79 -16.94 -15.12
N ASN A 89 -7.50 -17.61 -16.02
CA ASN A 89 -7.94 -18.98 -15.81
C ASN A 89 -6.71 -19.91 -15.72
N GLY A 90 -6.63 -20.71 -14.65
CA GLY A 90 -5.47 -21.56 -14.33
C GLY A 90 -4.44 -20.95 -13.35
N PHE A 91 -4.72 -19.79 -12.75
CA PHE A 91 -3.95 -19.23 -11.63
C PHE A 91 -4.74 -19.32 -10.31
N TYR A 92 -4.03 -19.52 -9.20
CA TYR A 92 -4.65 -19.55 -7.87
C TYR A 92 -4.85 -18.14 -7.30
N GLN A 93 -5.65 -18.02 -6.24
CA GLN A 93 -5.76 -16.76 -5.50
C GLN A 93 -4.39 -16.39 -4.91
N PHE A 94 -4.03 -15.11 -4.99
CA PHE A 94 -2.71 -14.55 -4.62
C PHE A 94 -1.54 -14.95 -5.53
N SER A 95 -1.81 -15.48 -6.72
CA SER A 95 -0.79 -15.67 -7.73
C SER A 95 -0.54 -14.37 -8.49
N PHE A 96 0.73 -13.98 -8.60
CA PHE A 96 1.16 -12.73 -9.26
C PHE A 96 1.86 -13.04 -10.59
N PRO A 97 1.12 -13.35 -11.67
CA PRO A 97 1.68 -13.83 -12.93
C PRO A 97 2.56 -12.82 -13.67
N PHE A 98 2.36 -11.52 -13.42
CA PHE A 98 3.08 -10.43 -14.09
C PHE A 98 4.16 -9.79 -13.21
N SER A 99 4.43 -10.35 -12.02
CA SER A 99 5.45 -9.83 -11.12
C SER A 99 6.86 -10.16 -11.64
N GLU A 100 7.65 -9.11 -11.94
CA GLU A 100 9.07 -9.21 -12.31
C GLU A 100 9.99 -9.07 -11.07
N GLY A 101 9.44 -9.25 -9.86
CA GLY A 101 10.12 -9.02 -8.58
C GLY A 101 10.02 -7.59 -8.08
N LEU A 102 10.39 -7.36 -6.81
CA LEU A 102 10.17 -6.09 -6.11
C LEU A 102 10.72 -4.88 -6.88
N TRP A 103 12.00 -4.93 -7.26
CA TRP A 103 12.68 -3.84 -7.96
C TRP A 103 12.23 -3.70 -9.43
N GLY A 104 11.89 -4.80 -10.09
CA GLY A 104 11.37 -4.78 -11.45
C GLY A 104 10.01 -4.10 -11.53
N ASN A 105 9.13 -4.43 -10.58
CA ASN A 105 7.80 -3.85 -10.46
C ASN A 105 7.85 -2.37 -10.09
N LEU A 106 8.69 -2.00 -9.11
CA LEU A 106 8.93 -0.59 -8.76
C LEU A 106 9.48 0.21 -9.95
N ARG A 107 10.47 -0.33 -10.67
CA ARG A 107 11.03 0.35 -11.84
C ARG A 107 9.98 0.52 -12.93
N HIS A 108 9.12 -0.47 -13.16
CA HIS A 108 8.05 -0.38 -14.14
C HIS A 108 7.00 0.66 -13.75
N PHE A 109 6.68 0.75 -12.46
CA PHE A 109 5.74 1.74 -11.92
C PHE A 109 6.30 3.17 -11.97
N CYS A 110 7.54 3.39 -11.49
CA CYS A 110 8.16 4.72 -11.42
C CYS A 110 8.68 5.22 -12.79
N CYS A 111 9.10 4.31 -13.68
CA CYS A 111 9.72 4.64 -14.96
C CYS A 111 9.19 3.70 -16.05
N PRO A 112 8.00 3.98 -16.62
CA PRO A 112 7.42 3.14 -17.65
C PRO A 112 8.29 3.16 -18.91
N SER A 113 9.02 2.08 -19.14
CA SER A 113 9.81 1.86 -20.35
C SER A 113 8.89 1.45 -21.51
N GLY A 114 8.10 2.40 -22.02
CA GLY A 114 7.19 2.18 -23.17
C GLY A 114 6.05 1.19 -22.91
N LEU A 115 5.30 0.89 -23.98
CA LEU A 115 4.16 -0.03 -23.94
C LEU A 115 4.68 -1.48 -23.84
N LYS A 116 4.76 -2.03 -22.63
CA LYS A 116 4.99 -3.47 -22.45
C LYS A 116 3.69 -4.22 -22.74
N LEU A 117 3.65 -4.91 -23.87
CA LEU A 117 2.64 -5.94 -24.10
C LEU A 117 3.01 -7.15 -23.25
N TRP A 118 2.33 -7.32 -22.12
CA TRP A 118 2.53 -8.46 -21.24
C TRP A 118 2.16 -9.74 -21.97
N LYS A 119 3.12 -10.66 -22.08
CA LYS A 119 2.85 -12.01 -22.56
C LYS A 119 2.17 -12.77 -21.43
N ARG A 120 1.05 -13.44 -21.72
CA ARG A 120 0.38 -14.33 -20.75
C ARG A 120 1.40 -15.34 -20.23
N ALA A 121 1.60 -15.35 -18.91
CA ALA A 121 2.40 -16.38 -18.25
C ALA A 121 1.75 -17.77 -18.45
N PRO A 122 2.54 -18.86 -18.50
CA PRO A 122 1.96 -20.20 -18.51
C PRO A 122 1.08 -20.42 -17.26
N PRO A 123 0.11 -21.34 -17.31
CA PRO A 123 -0.71 -21.67 -16.13
C PRO A 123 0.19 -22.11 -14.97
N GLU A 124 -0.25 -21.88 -13.74
CA GLU A 124 0.60 -22.05 -12.56
C GLU A 124 1.07 -23.50 -12.35
N SER A 125 0.35 -24.48 -12.90
CA SER A 125 0.76 -25.89 -12.95
C SER A 125 2.13 -26.13 -13.58
N ASP A 126 2.54 -25.24 -14.49
CA ASP A 126 3.72 -25.40 -15.34
C ASP A 126 4.91 -24.57 -14.84
N TRP A 127 4.76 -23.87 -13.71
CA TRP A 127 5.81 -23.03 -13.15
C TRP A 127 6.92 -23.87 -12.51
N PRO A 128 8.18 -23.39 -12.53
CA PRO A 128 9.27 -24.09 -11.86
C PRO A 128 9.02 -24.15 -10.35
N GLU A 129 9.29 -25.31 -9.75
CA GLU A 129 9.15 -25.48 -8.30
C GLU A 129 10.17 -24.61 -7.56
N THR A 130 9.70 -23.96 -6.50
CA THR A 130 10.56 -23.19 -5.60
C THR A 130 10.32 -23.66 -4.17
N PHE A 131 11.21 -23.27 -3.24
CA PHE A 131 11.02 -23.58 -1.82
C PHE A 131 9.63 -23.16 -1.31
N TRP A 132 9.10 -22.03 -1.80
CA TRP A 132 7.79 -21.49 -1.43
C TRP A 132 6.63 -22.03 -2.27
N ARG A 133 6.91 -22.77 -3.35
CA ARG A 133 5.93 -23.25 -4.33
C ARG A 133 6.26 -24.70 -4.69
N ASN A 134 5.91 -25.59 -3.78
CA ASN A 134 6.20 -27.02 -3.83
C ASN A 134 4.88 -27.82 -3.85
N ARG A 135 4.74 -28.72 -4.84
CA ARG A 135 3.55 -29.57 -5.02
C ARG A 135 3.34 -30.59 -3.90
N TYR A 136 4.38 -30.97 -3.16
CA TYR A 136 4.32 -31.99 -2.12
C TYR A 136 3.65 -31.53 -0.82
N TYR A 137 3.55 -30.22 -0.57
CA TYR A 137 2.98 -29.67 0.68
C TYR A 137 1.68 -28.88 0.49
N GLN A 138 1.11 -28.86 -0.72
CA GLN A 138 -0.20 -28.22 -0.95
C GLN A 138 -1.32 -29.17 -0.50
N CYS A 139 -1.92 -28.88 0.66
CA CYS A 139 -2.90 -29.76 1.31
C CYS A 139 -4.28 -29.80 0.65
N CYS A 140 -4.56 -28.99 -0.36
CA CYS A 140 -5.81 -29.02 -1.11
C CYS A 140 -5.53 -28.65 -2.57
N GLY A 141 -5.56 -29.66 -3.45
CA GLY A 141 -5.62 -29.49 -4.90
C GLY A 141 -7.06 -29.51 -5.39
#